data_AF-A0A6J4ZZB5-F1
#
_entry.id   AF-A0A6J4ZZB5-F1
#
_cell.length_a   1.000
_cell.length_b   1.000
_cell.length_c   1.000
_cell.angle_alpha   90.00
_cell.angle_beta   90.00
_cell.angle_gamma   90.00
#
_symmetry.space_group_name_H-M   'P 1'
#
loop_
_entity.id
_entity.type
_entity.pdbx_description
1 polymer ?
#
loop_
_entity_poly.entity_id
_entity_poly.type
_entity_poly.pdbx_seq_one_letter_code
_entity_poly.pdbx_strand_id
1 'polypeptide(L)'
;MTDIPLFKLLFEASPTEGIIALENGLKRSNPRAWAAWQTLQHQQIRAAIEDQVAHGSDPKLGTVLAAVWSDVANVRAAINPALTPAGVSRTVTLVKHEFEWANKPVLTINVDGVSAVRVEFELAMSLGIEAATLTIRDARIHRIEMGRFRIEAKLLCDGKALWSRPLKEGRLPGAIESDAGIPLRHTRYDETSFGNQRRGPTTGHI
;
A
#
# COMPACT_ATOMS: atom_id res chain seq x y z
N MET A 1 3.06 18.58 0.52
CA MET A 1 2.34 17.67 1.45
C MET A 1 3.30 16.57 1.85
N THR A 2 3.45 16.28 3.15
CA THR A 2 4.38 15.25 3.63
C THR A 2 3.90 13.86 3.22
N ASP A 3 4.82 12.97 2.87
CA ASP A 3 4.56 11.58 2.46
C ASP A 3 3.66 10.85 3.47
N ILE A 4 2.54 10.29 3.00
CA ILE A 4 1.44 9.78 3.82
C ILE A 4 1.57 8.25 3.97
N PRO A 5 1.39 7.68 5.17
CA PRO A 5 1.24 6.24 5.35
C PRO A 5 0.05 5.69 4.54
N LEU A 6 0.25 4.62 3.79
CA LEU A 6 -0.80 3.91 3.06
C LEU A 6 -2.02 3.53 3.93
N PHE A 7 -1.86 2.96 5.12
CA PHE A 7 -2.90 2.70 6.13
C PHE A 7 -3.70 3.94 6.45
N LYS A 8 -3.07 5.10 6.57
CA LYS A 8 -3.80 6.35 6.76
C LYS A 8 -4.64 6.69 5.54
N LEU A 9 -4.12 6.50 4.32
CA LEU A 9 -4.90 6.67 3.08
C LEU A 9 -6.06 5.66 2.99
N LEU A 10 -5.84 4.42 3.43
CA LEU A 10 -6.81 3.33 3.38
C LEU A 10 -7.97 3.56 4.33
N PHE A 11 -7.66 3.88 5.60
CA PHE A 11 -8.61 4.07 6.69
C PHE A 11 -8.92 5.54 6.96
N GLU A 12 -8.58 6.45 6.04
CA GLU A 12 -8.64 7.92 6.23
C GLU A 12 -10.01 8.44 6.67
N ALA A 13 -11.08 7.70 6.38
CA ALA A 13 -12.44 8.03 6.79
C ALA A 13 -12.82 7.49 8.18
N SER A 14 -12.12 6.47 8.69
CA SER A 14 -12.44 5.82 9.97
C SER A 14 -11.31 4.86 10.42
N PRO A 15 -10.41 5.28 11.31
CA PRO A 15 -9.47 4.38 11.99
C PRO A 15 -10.18 3.19 12.67
N THR A 16 -11.41 3.42 13.15
CA THR A 16 -12.30 2.41 13.73
C THR A 16 -12.58 1.27 12.76
N GLU A 17 -12.76 1.52 11.46
CA GLU A 17 -12.94 0.46 10.48
C GLU A 17 -11.70 -0.42 10.34
N GLY A 18 -10.51 0.19 10.40
CA GLY A 18 -9.24 -0.55 10.38
C GLY A 18 -9.08 -1.45 11.60
N ILE A 19 -9.41 -0.93 12.79
CA ILE A 19 -9.39 -1.70 14.04
C ILE A 19 -10.35 -2.90 13.95
N ILE A 20 -11.60 -2.66 13.52
CA ILE A 20 -12.61 -3.71 13.38
C ILE A 20 -12.17 -4.76 12.36
N ALA A 21 -11.59 -4.35 11.23
CA ALA A 21 -11.13 -5.27 10.20
C ALA A 21 -10.01 -6.18 10.72
N LEU A 22 -9.00 -5.61 11.38
CA LEU A 22 -7.88 -6.38 11.96
C LEU A 22 -8.36 -7.33 13.07
N GLU A 23 -9.26 -6.87 13.95
CA GLU A 23 -9.86 -7.71 15.00
C GLU A 23 -10.66 -8.88 14.40
N ASN A 24 -11.43 -8.63 13.34
CA ASN A 24 -12.16 -9.68 12.62
C ASN A 24 -11.21 -10.69 11.94
N GLY A 25 -10.07 -10.22 11.43
CA GLY A 25 -9.01 -11.09 10.92
C GLY A 25 -8.45 -12.01 11.99
N LEU A 26 -8.14 -11.45 13.15
CA LEU A 26 -7.65 -12.22 14.29
C LEU A 26 -8.67 -13.28 14.76
N LYS A 27 -9.94 -12.89 14.93
CA LYS A 27 -11.05 -13.80 15.28
C LYS A 27 -11.17 -14.94 14.28
N ARG A 28 -11.03 -14.63 12.98
CA ARG A 28 -11.16 -15.60 11.89
C ARG A 28 -10.02 -16.61 11.88
N SER A 29 -8.77 -16.15 12.01
CA SER A 29 -7.60 -17.02 11.93
C SER A 29 -7.38 -17.80 13.23
N ASN A 30 -7.86 -17.29 14.36
CA ASN A 30 -7.60 -17.88 15.68
C ASN A 30 -8.89 -18.01 16.53
N PRO A 31 -9.94 -18.69 16.05
CA PRO A 31 -11.25 -18.70 16.71
C PRO A 31 -11.21 -19.37 18.09
N ARG A 32 -10.39 -20.42 18.25
CA ARG A 32 -10.24 -21.13 19.53
C ARG A 32 -9.49 -20.29 20.57
N ALA A 33 -8.40 -19.64 20.15
CA ALA A 33 -7.64 -18.75 21.04
C ALA A 33 -8.52 -17.56 21.46
N TRP A 34 -9.22 -16.95 20.50
CA TRP A 34 -10.13 -15.84 20.77
C TRP A 34 -11.20 -16.18 21.82
N ALA A 35 -11.83 -17.36 21.71
CA ALA A 35 -12.85 -17.82 22.64
C ALA A 35 -12.30 -18.19 24.02
N ALA A 36 -11.03 -18.61 24.12
CA ALA A 36 -10.38 -18.95 25.38
C ALA A 36 -9.86 -17.72 26.15
N TRP A 37 -9.74 -16.58 25.49
CA TRP A 37 -9.22 -15.36 26.10
C TRP A 37 -10.21 -14.67 27.01
N GLN A 38 -9.67 -14.10 28.08
CA GLN A 38 -10.41 -13.30 29.04
C GLN A 38 -10.61 -11.86 28.53
N THR A 39 -11.58 -11.15 29.10
CA THR A 39 -11.89 -9.75 28.75
C THR A 39 -10.66 -8.83 28.80
N LEU A 40 -9.79 -9.00 29.79
CA LEU A 40 -8.56 -8.20 29.92
C LEU A 40 -7.62 -8.42 28.73
N GLN A 41 -7.50 -9.66 28.26
CA GLN A 41 -6.66 -10.01 27.11
C GLN A 41 -7.26 -9.43 25.82
N HIS A 42 -8.59 -9.47 25.65
CA HIS A 42 -9.26 -8.79 24.52
C HIS A 42 -8.99 -7.29 24.50
N GLN A 43 -9.00 -6.62 25.66
CA GLN A 43 -8.69 -5.20 25.77
C GLN A 43 -7.23 -4.89 25.39
N GLN A 44 -6.27 -5.67 25.88
CA GLN A 44 -4.85 -5.51 25.53
C GLN A 44 -4.61 -5.71 24.03
N ILE A 45 -5.24 -6.71 23.44
CA ILE A 45 -5.17 -6.99 22.01
C ILE A 45 -5.73 -5.82 21.20
N ARG A 46 -6.90 -5.31 21.60
CA ARG A 46 -7.50 -4.17 20.93
C ARG A 46 -6.61 -2.93 21.01
N ALA A 47 -6.03 -2.63 22.16
CA ALA A 47 -5.10 -1.52 22.32
C ALA A 47 -3.85 -1.69 21.42
N ALA A 48 -3.31 -2.91 21.29
CA ALA A 48 -2.20 -3.18 20.38
C ALA A 48 -2.59 -3.01 18.89
N ILE A 49 -3.81 -3.40 18.51
CA ILE A 49 -4.34 -3.16 17.17
C ILE A 49 -4.52 -1.66 16.91
N GLU A 50 -5.06 -0.92 17.88
CA GLU A 50 -5.22 0.53 17.82
C GLU A 50 -3.87 1.23 17.61
N ASP A 51 -2.86 0.83 18.38
CA ASP A 51 -1.49 1.33 18.24
C ASP A 51 -0.92 1.01 16.86
N GLN A 52 -1.10 -0.21 16.36
CA GLN A 52 -0.64 -0.60 15.02
C GLN A 52 -1.37 0.17 13.90
N VAL A 53 -2.65 0.48 14.04
CA VAL A 53 -3.38 1.31 13.07
C VAL A 53 -2.91 2.77 13.12
N ALA A 54 -2.57 3.28 14.31
CA ALA A 54 -2.10 4.65 14.49
C ALA A 54 -0.63 4.86 14.09
N HIS A 55 0.23 3.88 14.35
CA HIS A 55 1.70 4.02 14.30
C HIS A 55 2.39 2.96 13.44
N GLY A 56 1.65 2.01 12.86
CA GLY A 56 2.20 0.86 12.15
C GLY A 56 3.22 1.23 11.09
N SER A 57 4.22 0.35 10.96
CA SER A 57 5.37 0.41 10.04
C SER A 57 4.91 0.25 8.59
N ASP A 58 4.22 1.25 8.11
CA ASP A 58 3.49 1.20 6.86
C ASP A 58 4.33 1.81 5.73
N PRO A 59 4.48 1.13 4.58
CA PRO A 59 5.12 1.72 3.43
C PRO A 59 4.42 3.04 3.07
N LYS A 60 5.21 4.11 3.04
CA LYS A 60 4.69 5.41 2.63
C LYS A 60 4.29 5.37 1.17
N LEU A 61 3.22 6.07 0.80
CA LEU A 61 2.69 6.08 -0.57
C LEU A 61 3.78 6.45 -1.59
N GLY A 62 4.60 7.46 -1.30
CA GLY A 62 5.69 7.86 -2.19
C GLY A 62 6.73 6.74 -2.39
N THR A 63 6.97 5.89 -1.39
CA THR A 63 7.89 4.74 -1.50
C THR A 63 7.30 3.64 -2.39
N VAL A 64 6.00 3.37 -2.27
CA VAL A 64 5.30 2.41 -3.16
C VAL A 64 5.35 2.91 -4.60
N LEU A 65 5.01 4.18 -4.83
CA LEU A 65 5.04 4.79 -6.16
C LEU A 65 6.45 4.81 -6.77
N ALA A 66 7.47 5.15 -5.96
CA ALA A 66 8.86 5.13 -6.41
C ALA A 66 9.31 3.72 -6.84
N ALA A 67 8.93 2.68 -6.09
CA ALA A 67 9.24 1.31 -6.45
C ALA A 67 8.58 0.93 -7.78
N VAL A 68 7.31 1.26 -7.96
CA VAL A 68 6.56 0.97 -9.21
C VAL A 68 7.16 1.68 -10.42
N TRP A 69 7.52 2.96 -10.28
CA TRP A 69 8.03 3.75 -11.41
C TRP A 69 9.51 3.56 -11.70
N SER A 70 10.24 2.86 -10.83
CA SER A 70 11.69 2.63 -10.98
C SER A 70 12.06 1.94 -12.29
N ASP A 71 11.14 1.16 -12.86
CA ASP A 71 11.37 0.40 -14.09
C ASP A 71 10.93 1.12 -15.37
N VAL A 72 10.30 2.28 -15.26
CA VAL A 72 9.87 3.08 -16.42
C VAL A 72 11.09 3.64 -17.16
N ALA A 73 11.14 3.46 -18.48
CA ALA A 73 12.29 3.85 -19.31
C ALA A 73 12.73 5.32 -19.10
N ASN A 74 11.77 6.25 -19.04
CA ASN A 74 12.07 7.67 -18.82
C ASN A 74 12.63 7.94 -17.42
N VAL A 75 12.16 7.20 -16.40
CA VAL A 75 12.68 7.29 -15.03
C VAL A 75 14.10 6.71 -14.97
N ARG A 76 14.33 5.55 -15.62
CA ARG A 76 15.66 4.95 -15.77
C ARG A 76 16.66 5.90 -16.45
N ALA A 77 16.24 6.59 -17.50
CA ALA A 77 17.07 7.59 -18.18
C ALA A 77 17.38 8.78 -17.26
N ALA A 78 16.40 9.21 -16.44
CA ALA A 78 16.59 10.30 -15.50
C ALA A 78 17.56 9.96 -14.35
N ILE A 79 17.65 8.70 -13.93
CA ILE A 79 18.59 8.27 -12.88
C ILE A 79 19.95 7.78 -13.40
N ASN A 80 20.14 7.69 -14.71
CA ASN A 80 21.40 7.26 -15.30
C ASN A 80 22.47 8.36 -15.12
N PRO A 81 23.57 8.12 -14.38
CA PRO A 81 24.59 9.14 -14.13
C PRO A 81 25.34 9.58 -15.39
N ALA A 82 25.36 8.76 -16.44
CA ALA A 82 25.93 9.14 -17.73
C ALA A 82 25.06 10.15 -18.49
N LEU A 83 23.76 10.20 -18.19
CA LEU A 83 22.78 11.07 -18.86
C LEU A 83 22.35 12.25 -17.97
N THR A 84 22.46 12.10 -16.66
CA THR A 84 22.05 13.09 -15.65
C THR A 84 23.19 13.28 -14.65
N PRO A 85 23.94 14.40 -14.74
CA PRO A 85 24.97 14.73 -13.76
C PRO A 85 24.39 14.88 -12.35
N ALA A 86 25.23 14.64 -11.34
CA ALA A 86 24.86 14.83 -9.94
C ALA A 86 24.39 16.27 -9.66
N GLY A 87 23.42 16.41 -8.76
CA GLY A 87 22.78 17.68 -8.39
C GLY A 87 21.78 18.22 -9.42
N VAL A 88 21.73 17.68 -10.63
CA VAL A 88 20.81 18.13 -11.68
C VAL A 88 19.44 17.50 -11.48
N SER A 89 18.43 18.35 -11.36
CA SER A 89 17.03 17.93 -11.33
C SER A 89 16.49 17.67 -12.74
N ARG A 90 15.77 16.56 -12.91
CA ARG A 90 15.00 16.23 -14.11
C ARG A 90 13.53 16.06 -13.79
N THR A 91 12.70 16.55 -14.70
CA THR A 91 11.26 16.37 -14.64
C THR A 91 10.85 15.26 -15.61
N VAL A 92 10.18 14.24 -15.10
CA VAL A 92 9.67 13.12 -15.90
C VAL A 92 8.15 13.09 -15.82
N THR A 93 7.49 13.19 -16.97
CA THR A 93 6.03 13.06 -17.07
C THR A 93 5.66 11.63 -17.47
N LEU A 94 4.72 11.06 -16.72
CA LEU A 94 4.19 9.72 -16.84
C LEU A 94 2.72 9.83 -17.26
N VAL A 95 2.38 9.46 -18.50
CA VAL A 95 1.07 9.76 -19.10
C VAL A 95 -0.07 8.95 -18.47
N LYS A 96 0.01 7.63 -18.48
CA LYS A 96 -0.97 6.76 -17.84
C LYS A 96 -0.24 5.54 -17.29
N HIS A 97 -0.43 5.26 -16.01
CA HIS A 97 0.13 4.08 -15.37
C HIS A 97 -0.96 3.40 -14.57
N GLU A 98 -1.02 2.08 -14.71
CA GLU A 98 -1.85 1.22 -13.90
C GLU A 98 -0.90 0.23 -13.24
N PHE A 99 -1.04 0.05 -11.93
CA PHE A 99 -0.28 -0.96 -11.23
C PHE A 99 -1.12 -1.58 -10.14
N GLU A 100 -0.79 -2.83 -9.86
CA GLU A 100 -1.25 -3.53 -8.69
C GLU A 100 -0.09 -3.55 -7.70
N TRP A 101 -0.40 -3.57 -6.41
CA TRP A 101 0.60 -3.68 -5.37
C TRP A 101 0.01 -4.52 -4.25
N ALA A 102 0.81 -5.44 -3.73
CA ALA A 102 0.43 -6.20 -2.56
C ALA A 102 1.55 -6.23 -1.54
N ASN A 103 1.16 -6.13 -0.28
CA ASN A 103 2.02 -6.35 0.86
C ASN A 103 1.38 -7.39 1.78
N LYS A 104 2.20 -8.21 2.44
CA LYS A 104 1.73 -9.24 3.36
C LYS A 104 2.14 -8.91 4.80
N PRO A 105 1.51 -7.91 5.44
CA PRO A 105 1.86 -7.55 6.79
C PRO A 105 1.48 -8.68 7.75
N VAL A 106 2.34 -8.89 8.75
CA VAL A 106 2.14 -9.91 9.78
C VAL A 106 1.92 -9.21 11.10
N LEU A 107 0.77 -9.46 11.72
CA LEU A 107 0.49 -9.01 13.08
C LEU A 107 0.90 -10.13 14.04
N THR A 108 1.85 -9.83 14.93
CA THR A 108 2.24 -10.73 16.02
C THR A 108 1.73 -10.17 17.33
N ILE A 109 0.91 -10.94 18.03
CA ILE A 109 0.27 -10.56 19.28
C ILE A 109 0.88 -11.39 20.40
N ASN A 110 1.52 -10.69 21.33
CA ASN A 110 2.08 -11.28 22.54
C ASN A 110 1.27 -10.77 23.74
N VAL A 111 0.58 -11.68 24.41
CA VAL A 111 -0.19 -11.38 25.62
C VAL A 111 0.30 -12.32 26.72
N ASP A 112 0.51 -11.79 27.91
CA ASP A 112 1.01 -12.58 29.04
C ASP A 112 0.07 -13.77 29.34
N GLY A 113 0.68 -14.95 29.51
CA GLY A 113 -0.04 -16.20 29.75
C GLY A 113 -0.71 -16.79 28.50
N VAL A 114 -0.48 -16.23 27.31
CA VAL A 114 -1.01 -16.73 26.03
C VAL A 114 0.15 -16.99 25.06
N SER A 115 0.09 -18.11 24.33
CA SER A 115 1.02 -18.36 23.22
C SER A 115 0.91 -17.25 22.18
N ALA A 116 2.05 -16.72 21.72
CA ALA A 116 2.09 -15.71 20.68
C ALA A 116 1.21 -16.10 19.48
N VAL A 117 0.32 -15.19 19.08
CA VAL A 117 -0.56 -15.40 17.93
C VAL A 117 -0.05 -14.59 16.75
N ARG A 118 0.04 -15.25 15.60
CA ARG A 118 0.42 -14.64 14.33
C ARG A 118 -0.80 -14.60 13.42
N VAL A 119 -1.05 -13.44 12.81
CA VAL A 119 -2.07 -13.27 11.78
C VAL A 119 -1.39 -12.68 10.55
N GLU A 120 -1.49 -13.40 9.44
CA GLU A 120 -0.99 -12.92 8.15
C GLU A 120 -2.12 -12.25 7.40
N PHE A 121 -1.90 -10.98 7.08
CA PHE A 121 -2.81 -10.21 6.26
C PHE A 121 -2.23 -10.07 4.86
N GLU A 122 -3.10 -9.78 3.90
CA GLU A 122 -2.70 -9.32 2.58
C GLU A 122 -3.39 -8.00 2.31
N LEU A 123 -2.60 -6.97 2.08
CA LEU A 123 -3.06 -5.66 1.67
C LEU A 123 -2.82 -5.55 0.16
N ALA A 124 -3.89 -5.67 -0.61
CA ALA A 124 -3.87 -5.54 -2.06
C ALA A 124 -4.42 -4.17 -2.47
N MET A 125 -3.76 -3.52 -3.41
CA MET A 125 -4.12 -2.22 -3.94
C MET A 125 -4.03 -2.25 -5.47
N SER A 126 -5.02 -1.67 -6.14
CA SER A 126 -4.96 -1.33 -7.56
C SER A 126 -5.00 0.18 -7.68
N LEU A 127 -4.02 0.77 -8.36
CA LEU A 127 -3.93 2.20 -8.57
C LEU A 127 -3.76 2.49 -10.05
N GLY A 128 -4.66 3.29 -10.60
CA GLY A 128 -4.51 3.93 -11.91
C GLY A 128 -4.25 5.41 -11.73
N ILE A 129 -3.26 5.94 -12.46
CA ILE A 129 -2.88 7.35 -12.44
C ILE A 129 -2.91 7.87 -13.88
N GLU A 130 -3.69 8.93 -14.08
CA GLU A 130 -3.74 9.71 -15.32
C GLU A 130 -2.90 10.98 -15.10
N ALA A 131 -1.74 11.01 -15.75
CA ALA A 131 -0.68 11.98 -15.61
C ALA A 131 -0.03 11.98 -14.20
N ALA A 132 1.27 11.72 -14.14
CA ALA A 132 2.10 12.07 -12.99
C ALA A 132 3.37 12.78 -13.46
N THR A 133 3.83 13.75 -12.70
CA THR A 133 5.08 14.47 -12.95
C THR A 133 6.01 14.23 -11.76
N LEU A 134 7.20 13.71 -12.05
CA LEU A 134 8.23 13.40 -11.06
C LEU A 134 9.37 14.40 -11.20
N THR A 135 9.78 15.01 -10.08
CA THR A 135 11.06 15.72 -10.01
C THR A 135 12.09 14.79 -9.39
N ILE A 136 13.07 14.39 -10.20
CA ILE A 136 14.12 13.44 -9.85
C ILE A 136 15.45 14.19 -9.76
N ARG A 137 16.22 13.97 -8.69
CA ARG A 137 17.59 14.46 -8.54
C ARG A 137 18.41 13.43 -7.78
N ASP A 138 19.65 13.19 -8.18
CA ASP A 138 20.54 12.23 -7.52
C ASP A 138 19.92 10.83 -7.31
N ALA A 139 19.27 10.32 -8.36
CA ALA A 139 18.54 9.05 -8.35
C ALA A 139 17.44 8.94 -7.26
N ARG A 140 16.88 10.07 -6.84
CA ARG A 140 15.82 10.17 -5.84
C ARG A 140 14.67 11.02 -6.36
N ILE A 141 13.44 10.61 -6.06
CA ILE A 141 12.26 11.44 -6.30
C ILE A 141 12.11 12.43 -5.14
N HIS A 142 12.17 13.72 -5.44
CA HIS A 142 11.93 14.77 -4.45
C HIS A 142 10.50 15.29 -4.48
N ARG A 143 9.81 15.17 -5.61
CA ARG A 143 8.45 15.68 -5.79
C ARG A 143 7.66 14.76 -6.71
N ILE A 144 6.43 14.45 -6.32
CA ILE A 144 5.44 13.74 -7.11
C ILE A 144 4.20 14.61 -7.21
N GLU A 145 3.86 15.02 -8.43
CA GLU A 145 2.59 15.66 -8.75
C GLU A 145 1.73 14.65 -9.48
N MET A 146 0.56 14.34 -8.94
CA MET A 146 -0.38 13.41 -9.58
C MET A 146 -1.58 14.17 -10.13
N GLY A 147 -2.00 13.77 -11.33
CA GLY A 147 -3.22 14.21 -11.96
C GLY A 147 -4.42 13.48 -11.37
N ARG A 148 -5.23 12.86 -12.22
CA ARG A 148 -6.36 12.05 -11.75
C ARG A 148 -5.84 10.70 -11.31
N PHE A 149 -6.46 10.14 -10.29
CA PHE A 149 -6.18 8.78 -9.85
C PHE A 149 -7.47 8.02 -9.63
N ARG A 150 -7.37 6.70 -9.73
CA ARG A 150 -8.40 5.73 -9.36
C ARG A 150 -7.75 4.69 -8.45
N ILE A 151 -8.26 4.49 -7.25
CA ILE A 151 -7.68 3.54 -6.28
C ILE A 151 -8.73 2.56 -5.79
N GLU A 152 -8.39 1.28 -5.79
CA GLU A 152 -9.12 0.22 -5.10
C GLU A 152 -8.18 -0.43 -4.09
N ALA A 153 -8.67 -0.76 -2.90
CA ALA A 153 -7.86 -1.44 -1.91
C ALA A 153 -8.66 -2.50 -1.14
N LYS A 154 -7.98 -3.59 -0.80
CA LYS A 154 -8.54 -4.75 -0.10
C LYS A 154 -7.60 -5.17 1.00
N LEU A 155 -8.15 -5.41 2.19
CA LEU A 155 -7.46 -6.10 3.26
C LEU A 155 -8.04 -7.51 3.35
N LEU A 156 -7.19 -8.50 3.18
CA LEU A 156 -7.54 -9.91 3.24
C LEU A 156 -6.86 -10.57 4.44
N CYS A 157 -7.49 -11.63 4.92
CA CYS A 157 -6.88 -12.58 5.84
C CYS A 157 -7.31 -13.99 5.42
N ASP A 158 -6.35 -14.91 5.33
CA ASP A 158 -6.55 -16.27 4.82
C ASP A 158 -7.30 -16.28 3.46
N GLY A 159 -6.92 -15.36 2.55
CA GLY A 159 -7.51 -15.22 1.22
C GLY A 159 -8.93 -14.66 1.17
N LYS A 160 -9.52 -14.29 2.33
CA LYS A 160 -10.87 -13.71 2.41
C LYS A 160 -10.79 -12.21 2.69
N ALA A 161 -11.55 -11.43 1.94
CA ALA A 161 -11.67 -10.00 2.18
C ALA A 161 -12.29 -9.73 3.57
N LEU A 162 -11.55 -9.02 4.42
CA LEU A 162 -12.01 -8.49 5.70
C LEU A 162 -12.55 -7.07 5.53
N TRP A 163 -11.97 -6.33 4.60
CA TRP A 163 -12.35 -4.97 4.26
C TRP A 163 -12.02 -4.71 2.80
N SER A 164 -12.84 -3.89 2.16
CA SER A 164 -12.64 -3.46 0.78
C SER A 164 -13.10 -2.03 0.66
N ARG A 165 -12.26 -1.18 0.08
CA ARG A 165 -12.66 0.15 -0.36
C ARG A 165 -12.89 0.11 -1.86
N PRO A 166 -14.10 0.40 -2.33
CA PRO A 166 -14.41 0.40 -3.75
C PRO A 166 -13.55 1.46 -4.46
N LEU A 167 -13.45 1.32 -5.78
CA LEU A 167 -12.74 2.24 -6.65
C LEU A 167 -13.15 3.69 -6.34
N LYS A 168 -12.22 4.47 -5.80
CA LYS A 168 -12.39 5.91 -5.60
C LYS A 168 -11.61 6.63 -6.68
N GLU A 169 -12.28 7.50 -7.41
CA GLU A 169 -11.66 8.43 -8.33
C GLU A 169 -11.46 9.79 -7.65
N GLY A 170 -10.39 10.48 -8.01
CA GLY A 170 -10.11 11.79 -7.47
C GLY A 170 -8.93 12.49 -8.13
N ARG A 171 -8.57 13.62 -7.53
CA ARG A 171 -7.31 14.32 -7.76
C ARG A 171 -6.64 14.48 -6.42
N LEU A 172 -5.33 14.21 -6.37
CA LEU A 172 -4.59 14.51 -5.15
C LEU A 172 -4.32 16.01 -5.10
N PRO A 173 -4.69 16.69 -4.01
CA PRO A 173 -4.38 18.10 -3.87
C PRO A 173 -2.86 18.28 -3.67
N GLY A 174 -2.23 19.02 -4.59
CA GLY A 174 -0.84 19.42 -4.48
C GLY A 174 0.17 18.33 -4.86
N ALA A 175 1.33 18.37 -4.21
CA ALA A 175 2.45 17.47 -4.47
C ALA A 175 2.86 16.70 -3.21
N ILE A 176 3.26 15.44 -3.40
CA ILE A 176 4.00 14.69 -2.39
C ILE A 176 5.45 15.13 -2.48
N GLU A 177 5.99 15.64 -1.38
CA GLU A 177 7.35 16.17 -1.31
C GLU A 177 8.19 15.37 -0.32
N SER A 178 9.48 15.23 -0.63
CA SER A 178 10.46 14.59 0.24
C SER A 178 11.78 15.37 0.21
N ASP A 179 12.12 15.99 1.33
CA ASP A 179 13.36 16.77 1.48
C ASP A 179 14.60 15.90 1.22
N ALA A 180 14.61 14.71 1.83
CA ALA A 180 15.68 13.73 1.66
C ALA A 180 15.62 12.99 0.30
N GLY A 181 14.50 13.09 -0.41
CA GLY A 181 14.23 12.35 -1.63
C GLY A 181 13.97 10.85 -1.38
N ILE A 182 13.06 10.28 -2.17
CA ILE A 182 12.69 8.87 -2.13
C ILE A 182 13.61 8.11 -3.09
N PRO A 183 14.40 7.13 -2.62
CA PRO A 183 15.35 6.43 -3.46
C PRO A 183 14.65 5.61 -4.53
N LEU A 184 15.04 5.81 -5.80
CA LEU A 184 14.66 4.94 -6.90
C LEU A 184 15.62 3.75 -6.89
N ARG A 185 15.18 2.63 -6.30
CA ARG A 185 15.94 1.37 -6.32
C ARG A 185 15.56 0.60 -7.58
N HIS A 186 16.51 -0.11 -8.17
CA HIS A 186 16.19 -1.22 -9.08
C HIS A 186 15.54 -2.34 -8.29
N THR A 187 14.25 -2.23 -8.02
CA THR A 187 13.46 -3.36 -7.56
C THR A 187 13.02 -4.13 -8.78
N ARG A 188 13.45 -5.39 -8.95
CA ARG A 188 12.79 -6.30 -9.89
C ARG A 188 11.35 -6.45 -9.42
N TYR A 189 10.44 -5.70 -10.02
CA TYR A 189 9.02 -5.92 -9.83
C TYR A 189 8.65 -7.19 -10.61
N ASP A 190 8.47 -8.31 -9.92
CA ASP A 190 8.03 -9.57 -10.54
C ASP A 190 6.53 -9.44 -10.86
N GLU A 191 6.22 -9.13 -12.13
CA GLU A 191 4.86 -9.08 -12.70
C GLU A 191 4.08 -10.40 -12.52
N THR A 192 4.73 -11.50 -12.15
CA THR A 192 4.15 -12.85 -12.11
C THR A 192 3.29 -13.17 -10.89
N SER A 193 3.10 -12.23 -9.95
CA SER A 193 2.43 -12.55 -8.68
C SER A 193 0.91 -12.51 -8.69
N PHE A 194 0.24 -12.17 -9.80
CA PHE A 194 -1.23 -12.18 -9.84
C PHE A 194 -1.82 -12.98 -11.00
N GLY A 195 -2.59 -13.99 -10.59
CA GLY A 195 -3.28 -14.93 -11.45
C GLY A 195 -4.32 -14.26 -12.33
N ASN A 196 -4.12 -14.45 -13.63
CA ASN A 196 -5.09 -14.49 -14.70
C ASN A 196 -6.57 -14.57 -14.25
N GLN A 197 -7.22 -13.42 -14.05
CA GLN A 197 -8.67 -13.31 -14.03
C GLN A 197 -9.14 -12.31 -15.07
N ARG A 198 -8.74 -12.56 -16.33
CA ARG A 198 -9.56 -12.15 -17.47
C ARG A 198 -10.84 -12.99 -17.46
N ARG A 199 -11.88 -12.53 -16.76
CA ARG A 199 -13.25 -12.92 -17.10
C ARG A 199 -13.60 -12.23 -18.41
N GLY A 200 -13.43 -12.94 -19.52
CA GLY A 200 -14.12 -12.60 -20.76
C GLY A 200 -15.63 -12.67 -20.53
N PRO A 201 -16.44 -11.83 -21.19
CA PRO A 201 -17.89 -11.96 -21.12
C PRO A 201 -18.31 -13.29 -21.75
N THR A 202 -18.92 -14.16 -20.94
CA THR A 202 -19.73 -15.27 -21.43
C THR A 202 -21.00 -14.68 -21.99
N THR A 203 -21.05 -14.45 -23.30
CA THR A 203 -22.32 -14.26 -24.01
C THR A 203 -22.65 -15.57 -24.69
N GLY A 204 -23.60 -16.30 -24.11
CA GLY A 204 -24.27 -17.43 -24.75
C GLY A 204 -25.53 -16.98 -25.49
N HIS A 205 -26.07 -17.94 -26.26
CA HIS A 205 -27.33 -17.98 -27.03
C HIS A 205 -27.22 -17.33 -28.43
N ILE A 206 -27.57 -18.01 -29.53
CA ILE A 206 -28.46 -19.18 -29.77
C ILE A 206 -27.78 -20.12 -30.78
#